data_AF-A0A2C9LRQ3-F1
#
_entry.id   AF-A0A2C9LRQ3-F1
#
_cell.length_a   1.000
_cell.length_b   1.000
_cell.length_c   1.000
_cell.angle_alpha   90.00
_cell.angle_beta   90.00
_cell.angle_gamma   90.00
#
_symmetry.space_group_name_H-M   'P 1'
#
loop_
_entity.id
_entity.type
_entity.pdbx_description
1 polymer ?
#
loop_
_entity_poly.entity_id
_entity_poly.type
_entity_poly.pdbx_seq_one_letter_code
_entity_poly.pdbx_strand_id
1 'polypeptide(L)'
;KSVGIVTTTRVTHATPAAMYAHSPDRDWEGDSEMNGMANCRHVKDIAYQLILENPNINVILGGGRRYFMNSSTFDPVIKTAQGRRNDGLDLIQAWKNDKLKRNLKHQYLDTRQQLKDIDVASTDYLLGLFAPSHMTYEADRLPSSVEPTLSEMTEKAIQILKKNPKGYFLLIEGGRIDHSHHDNGAMRALEELLELDNTVSKVNQLTSEDDTLTVVTADHSHVFTIAGYPSRGNNIL
;
A
#
# COMPACT_ATOMS: atom_id res chain seq x y z
N LYS A 1 -15.77 -13.87 0.42
CA LYS A 1 -14.87 -13.29 1.43
C LYS A 1 -14.53 -11.87 0.99
N SER A 2 -14.17 -10.98 1.90
CA SER A 2 -13.61 -9.67 1.54
C SER A 2 -12.11 -9.78 1.33
N VAL A 3 -11.51 -8.83 0.63
CA VAL A 3 -10.05 -8.82 0.38
C VAL A 3 -9.48 -7.43 0.58
N GLY A 4 -8.27 -7.36 1.14
CA GLY A 4 -7.55 -6.10 1.33
C GLY A 4 -6.06 -6.21 1.08
N ILE A 5 -5.46 -5.07 0.75
CA ILE A 5 -4.03 -4.87 0.49
C ILE A 5 -3.60 -3.62 1.26
N VAL A 6 -2.57 -3.75 2.08
CA VAL A 6 -1.96 -2.67 2.86
C VAL A 6 -0.45 -2.72 2.67
N THR A 7 0.17 -1.60 2.31
CA THR A 7 1.63 -1.55 2.10
C THR A 7 2.20 -0.16 2.38
N THR A 8 3.47 -0.08 2.78
CA THR A 8 4.25 1.18 2.79
C THR A 8 4.83 1.55 1.42
N THR A 9 4.69 0.69 0.40
CA THR A 9 5.14 0.99 -0.96
C THR A 9 4.05 1.68 -1.78
N ARG A 10 4.28 1.82 -3.09
CA ARG A 10 3.18 2.10 -4.02
C ARG A 10 2.28 0.87 -4.02
N VAL A 11 0.96 1.05 -4.05
CA VAL A 11 0.02 -0.09 -4.15
C VAL A 11 0.18 -0.88 -5.46
N THR A 12 0.87 -0.29 -6.45
CA THR A 12 1.27 -0.87 -7.73
C THR A 12 2.64 -1.55 -7.73
N HIS A 13 3.36 -1.50 -6.60
CA HIS A 13 4.65 -2.19 -6.46
C HIS A 13 4.49 -3.71 -6.59
N ALA A 14 5.59 -4.45 -6.81
CA ALA A 14 5.53 -5.87 -7.14
C ALA A 14 4.79 -6.74 -6.11
N THR A 15 5.08 -6.59 -4.81
CA THR A 15 4.44 -7.37 -3.74
C THR A 15 2.93 -7.20 -3.68
N PRO A 16 2.36 -5.97 -3.62
CA PRO A 16 0.90 -5.82 -3.65
C PRO A 16 0.32 -6.20 -5.01
N ALA A 17 1.02 -5.90 -6.12
CA ALA A 17 0.58 -6.23 -7.47
C ALA A 17 0.42 -7.73 -7.70
N ALA A 18 1.26 -8.57 -7.07
CA ALA A 18 1.16 -10.02 -7.18
C ALA A 18 -0.21 -10.58 -6.73
N MET A 19 -0.98 -9.82 -5.95
CA MET A 19 -2.32 -10.23 -5.51
C MET A 19 -3.41 -10.05 -6.57
N TYR A 20 -3.18 -9.25 -7.60
CA TYR A 20 -4.26 -8.84 -8.53
C TYR A 20 -3.83 -8.63 -9.98
N ALA A 21 -2.56 -8.39 -10.25
CA ALA A 21 -2.05 -8.03 -11.56
C ALA A 21 -1.38 -9.21 -12.27
N HIS A 22 -1.49 -9.19 -13.59
CA HIS A 22 -0.72 -10.04 -14.50
C HIS A 22 0.05 -9.12 -15.43
N SER A 23 1.35 -8.97 -15.18
CA SER A 23 2.24 -8.15 -16.00
C SER A 23 3.51 -8.92 -16.33
N PRO A 24 4.01 -8.88 -17.58
CA PRO A 24 5.29 -9.48 -17.92
C PRO A 24 6.48 -8.73 -17.30
N ASP A 25 6.25 -7.52 -16.82
CA ASP A 25 7.26 -6.66 -16.23
C ASP A 25 6.65 -5.88 -15.05
N ARG A 26 7.34 -5.91 -13.91
CA ARG A 26 6.89 -5.25 -12.67
C ARG A 26 6.95 -3.73 -12.76
N ASP A 27 7.76 -3.19 -13.67
CA ASP A 27 7.95 -1.74 -13.79
C ASP A 27 6.77 -1.06 -14.51
N TRP A 28 5.84 -1.83 -15.09
CA TRP A 28 4.65 -1.31 -15.78
C TRP A 28 3.56 -0.89 -14.79
N GLU A 29 3.96 -0.13 -13.77
CA GLU A 29 3.08 0.35 -12.70
C GLU A 29 1.99 1.31 -13.23
N GLY A 30 2.32 2.10 -14.25
CA GLY A 30 1.41 2.99 -14.96
C GLY A 30 1.72 3.04 -16.46
N ASP A 31 0.82 3.61 -17.25
CA ASP A 31 0.93 3.64 -18.73
C ASP A 31 2.20 4.35 -19.23
N SER A 32 2.70 5.34 -18.48
CA SER A 32 3.93 6.06 -18.82
C SER A 32 5.20 5.22 -18.75
N GLU A 33 5.19 4.12 -17.99
CA GLU A 33 6.32 3.19 -17.91
C GLU A 33 6.26 2.13 -19.03
N MET A 34 5.21 2.14 -19.86
CA MET A 34 4.99 1.19 -20.96
C MET A 34 5.37 1.75 -22.35
N ASN A 35 6.03 2.91 -22.39
CA ASN A 35 6.38 3.59 -23.64
C ASN A 35 7.29 2.72 -24.54
N GLY A 36 7.02 2.72 -25.84
CA GLY A 36 7.83 2.02 -26.84
C GLY A 36 7.46 0.55 -27.07
N MET A 37 6.47 0.01 -26.36
CA MET A 37 6.09 -1.41 -26.45
C MET A 37 4.90 -1.68 -27.37
N ALA A 38 5.11 -1.48 -28.66
CA ALA A 38 4.08 -1.61 -29.70
C ALA A 38 3.39 -2.99 -29.72
N ASN A 39 4.11 -4.07 -29.40
CA ASN A 39 3.57 -5.44 -29.38
C ASN A 39 2.72 -5.74 -28.12
N CYS A 40 2.78 -4.89 -27.10
CA CYS A 40 2.13 -5.10 -25.81
C CYS A 40 0.95 -4.14 -25.56
N ARG A 41 0.42 -3.49 -26.62
CA ARG A 41 -0.69 -2.52 -26.51
C ARG A 41 -1.98 -3.07 -25.87
N HIS A 42 -2.14 -4.39 -25.85
CA HIS A 42 -3.27 -5.07 -25.22
C HIS A 42 -3.06 -5.29 -23.71
N VAL A 43 -1.80 -5.26 -23.24
CA VAL A 43 -1.46 -5.37 -21.82
C VAL A 43 -1.81 -4.04 -21.13
N LYS A 44 -2.45 -4.14 -19.97
CA LYS A 44 -2.81 -2.98 -19.15
C LYS A 44 -1.79 -2.78 -18.05
N ASP A 45 -1.48 -1.52 -17.74
CA ASP A 45 -0.61 -1.20 -16.61
C ASP A 45 -1.21 -1.65 -15.28
N ILE A 46 -0.35 -1.85 -14.27
CA ILE A 46 -0.76 -2.41 -12.98
C ILE A 46 -1.80 -1.52 -12.28
N ALA A 47 -1.70 -0.19 -12.37
CA ALA A 47 -2.72 0.71 -11.80
C ALA A 47 -4.08 0.54 -12.49
N TYR A 48 -4.11 0.39 -13.81
CA TYR A 48 -5.32 0.09 -14.57
C TYR A 48 -5.93 -1.24 -14.10
N GLN A 49 -5.13 -2.31 -14.02
CA GLN A 49 -5.60 -3.64 -13.59
C GLN A 49 -6.18 -3.59 -12.17
N LEU A 50 -5.57 -2.83 -11.25
CA LEU A 50 -6.06 -2.67 -9.88
C LEU A 50 -7.48 -2.10 -9.83
N ILE A 51 -7.75 -1.05 -10.62
CA ILE A 51 -8.99 -0.28 -10.49
C ILE A 51 -10.09 -0.79 -11.40
N LEU A 52 -9.77 -1.10 -12.65
CA LEU A 52 -10.75 -1.37 -13.69
C LEU A 52 -11.01 -2.87 -13.89
N GLU A 53 -10.00 -3.72 -13.64
CA GLU A 53 -10.13 -5.18 -13.77
C GLU A 53 -10.42 -5.87 -12.43
N ASN A 54 -9.94 -5.28 -11.32
CA ASN A 54 -10.15 -5.79 -9.96
C ASN A 54 -11.00 -4.87 -9.06
N PRO A 55 -12.18 -4.38 -9.52
CA PRO A 55 -12.95 -3.38 -8.79
C PRO A 55 -13.54 -3.86 -7.46
N ASN A 56 -13.44 -5.17 -7.15
CA ASN A 56 -14.04 -5.81 -5.98
C ASN A 56 -13.09 -5.89 -4.78
N ILE A 57 -11.85 -5.39 -4.86
CA ILE A 57 -10.98 -5.30 -3.70
C ILE A 57 -11.57 -4.29 -2.71
N ASN A 58 -11.81 -4.72 -1.47
CA ASN A 58 -12.51 -3.91 -0.47
C ASN A 58 -11.61 -2.82 0.11
N VAL A 59 -10.35 -3.13 0.41
CA VAL A 59 -9.44 -2.19 1.05
C VAL A 59 -8.12 -2.15 0.28
N ILE A 60 -7.71 -0.96 -0.15
CA ILE A 60 -6.42 -0.72 -0.82
C ILE A 60 -5.79 0.47 -0.10
N LEU A 61 -4.70 0.25 0.64
CA LEU A 61 -4.01 1.28 1.41
C LEU A 61 -2.51 1.27 1.12
N GLY A 62 -1.95 2.43 0.80
CA GLY A 62 -0.51 2.61 0.63
C GLY A 62 -0.16 3.91 -0.08
N GLY A 63 0.96 3.95 -0.79
CA GLY A 63 1.37 5.08 -1.63
C GLY A 63 1.01 4.91 -3.11
N GLY A 64 1.57 5.77 -3.96
CA GLY A 64 1.57 5.60 -5.41
C GLY A 64 0.55 6.44 -6.18
N ARG A 65 -0.02 7.50 -5.59
CA ARG A 65 -1.02 8.37 -6.26
C ARG A 65 -0.63 8.78 -7.68
N ARG A 66 0.67 8.97 -7.94
CA ARG A 66 1.18 9.41 -9.25
C ARG A 66 0.71 8.52 -10.42
N TYR A 67 0.54 7.22 -10.23
CA TYR A 67 0.12 6.31 -11.31
C TYR A 67 -1.40 6.27 -11.55
N PHE A 68 -2.17 7.01 -10.75
CA PHE A 68 -3.64 7.07 -10.84
C PHE A 68 -4.14 8.41 -11.37
N MET A 69 -3.25 9.40 -11.55
CA MET A 69 -3.56 10.76 -11.97
C MET A 69 -2.86 11.12 -13.28
N ASN A 70 -3.48 11.99 -14.06
CA ASN A 70 -2.91 12.52 -15.29
C ASN A 70 -1.62 13.32 -15.02
N SER A 71 -0.65 13.28 -15.93
CA SER A 71 0.63 14.00 -15.85
C SER A 71 0.50 15.53 -15.77
N SER A 72 -0.61 16.09 -16.23
CA SER A 72 -0.95 17.51 -16.08
C SER A 72 -1.55 17.88 -14.72
N THR A 73 -1.90 16.90 -13.88
CA THR A 73 -2.57 17.13 -12.59
C THR A 73 -1.56 17.14 -11.45
N PHE A 74 -1.55 18.21 -10.66
CA PHE A 74 -0.76 18.30 -9.43
C PHE A 74 -1.36 17.45 -8.31
N ASP A 75 -0.49 16.82 -7.52
CA ASP A 75 -0.91 16.01 -6.39
C ASP A 75 -1.67 16.84 -5.34
N PRO A 76 -2.80 16.34 -4.81
CA PRO A 76 -3.66 17.11 -3.93
C PRO A 76 -3.04 17.37 -2.55
N VAL A 77 -2.05 16.59 -2.11
CA VAL A 77 -1.45 16.73 -0.77
C VAL A 77 -0.02 17.28 -0.88
N ILE A 78 0.80 16.71 -1.76
CA ILE A 78 2.19 17.13 -1.98
C ILE A 78 2.24 17.99 -3.24
N LYS A 79 1.99 19.30 -3.10
CA LYS A 79 1.78 20.22 -4.24
C LYS A 79 2.94 20.33 -5.24
N THR A 80 4.12 19.84 -4.89
CA THR A 80 5.31 19.78 -5.75
C THR A 80 5.36 18.52 -6.62
N ALA A 81 4.50 17.53 -6.37
CA ALA A 81 4.38 16.31 -7.16
C ALA A 81 3.23 16.41 -8.18
N GLN A 82 3.29 15.57 -9.21
CA GLN A 82 2.29 15.47 -10.27
C GLN A 82 1.95 14.00 -10.55
N GLY A 83 0.84 13.79 -11.24
CA GLY A 83 0.51 12.51 -11.84
C GLY A 83 1.54 12.08 -12.90
N ARG A 84 1.39 10.85 -13.38
CA ARG A 84 2.26 10.26 -14.40
C ARG A 84 1.49 9.65 -15.57
N ARG A 85 0.16 9.62 -15.54
CA ARG A 85 -0.61 9.02 -16.64
C ARG A 85 -0.66 9.93 -17.86
N ASN A 86 -0.45 9.36 -19.04
CA ASN A 86 -0.47 10.06 -20.34
C ASN A 86 -1.65 9.65 -21.23
N ASP A 87 -2.42 8.65 -20.81
CA ASP A 87 -3.60 8.12 -21.51
C ASP A 87 -4.91 8.88 -21.25
N GLY A 88 -4.87 9.94 -20.44
CA GLY A 88 -6.04 10.75 -20.13
C GLY A 88 -6.94 10.19 -19.01
N LEU A 89 -6.59 9.05 -18.40
CA LEU A 89 -7.38 8.46 -17.33
C LEU A 89 -7.09 9.10 -15.96
N ASP A 90 -8.16 9.32 -15.18
CA ASP A 90 -8.10 9.50 -13.73
C ASP A 90 -8.70 8.25 -13.08
N LEU A 91 -7.82 7.39 -12.58
CA LEU A 91 -8.21 6.11 -12.01
C LEU A 91 -8.82 6.25 -10.61
N ILE A 92 -8.49 7.30 -9.87
CA ILE A 92 -9.16 7.58 -8.58
C ILE A 92 -10.63 7.91 -8.86
N GLN A 93 -10.90 8.76 -9.85
CA GLN A 93 -12.26 9.10 -10.24
C GLN A 93 -12.99 7.90 -10.87
N ALA A 94 -12.30 7.09 -11.67
CA ALA A 94 -12.87 5.86 -12.22
C ALA A 94 -13.31 4.89 -11.10
N TRP A 95 -12.49 4.71 -10.06
CA TRP A 95 -12.83 3.89 -8.90
C TRP A 95 -14.07 4.42 -8.18
N LYS A 96 -14.12 5.73 -7.87
CA LYS A 96 -15.29 6.37 -7.23
C LYS A 96 -16.55 6.18 -8.06
N ASN A 97 -16.46 6.39 -9.37
CA ASN A 97 -17.58 6.25 -10.29
C ASN A 97 -18.11 4.82 -10.35
N ASP A 98 -17.25 3.80 -10.33
CA ASP A 98 -17.67 2.39 -10.25
C ASP A 98 -18.47 2.13 -8.96
N LYS A 99 -17.92 2.52 -7.81
CA LYS A 99 -18.57 2.30 -6.51
C LYS A 99 -19.91 3.03 -6.40
N LEU A 100 -19.98 4.26 -6.91
CA LEU A 100 -21.24 5.02 -6.99
C LEU A 100 -22.27 4.32 -7.88
N LYS A 101 -21.89 3.90 -9.10
CA LYS A 101 -22.79 3.21 -10.04
C LYS A 101 -23.37 1.91 -9.47
N ARG A 102 -22.58 1.22 -8.64
CA ARG A 102 -22.98 -0.03 -7.97
C ARG A 102 -23.70 0.20 -6.63
N ASN A 103 -23.94 1.46 -6.24
CA ASN A 103 -24.53 1.83 -4.96
C ASN A 103 -23.79 1.23 -3.75
N LEU A 104 -22.46 1.24 -3.81
CA LEU A 104 -21.58 0.71 -2.76
C LEU A 104 -21.11 1.84 -1.83
N LYS A 105 -21.11 1.56 -0.54
CA LYS A 105 -20.56 2.44 0.50
C LYS A 105 -19.05 2.52 0.37
N HIS A 106 -18.52 3.67 -0.06
CA HIS A 106 -17.10 3.81 -0.38
C HIS A 106 -16.50 5.13 0.09
N GLN A 107 -15.21 5.12 0.38
CA GLN A 107 -14.44 6.31 0.73
C GLN A 107 -13.08 6.30 0.02
N TYR A 108 -12.65 7.47 -0.43
CA TYR A 108 -11.28 7.71 -0.90
C TYR A 108 -10.58 8.64 0.07
N LEU A 109 -9.34 8.31 0.44
CA LEU A 109 -8.53 9.09 1.37
C LEU A 109 -7.12 9.31 0.81
N ASP A 110 -6.55 10.44 1.16
CA ASP A 110 -5.16 10.80 0.82
C ASP A 110 -4.36 11.32 2.02
N THR A 111 -4.95 11.33 3.22
CA THR A 111 -4.29 11.75 4.47
C THR A 111 -4.60 10.84 5.66
N ARG A 112 -3.68 10.84 6.63
CA ARG A 112 -3.78 10.19 7.94
C ARG A 112 -4.99 10.67 8.73
N GLN A 113 -5.29 11.97 8.69
CA GLN A 113 -6.43 12.52 9.43
C GLN A 113 -7.75 11.97 8.90
N GLN A 114 -7.94 11.95 7.58
CA GLN A 114 -9.10 11.30 6.98
C GLN A 114 -9.17 9.82 7.36
N LEU A 115 -8.05 9.07 7.38
CA LEU A 115 -8.03 7.67 7.80
C LEU A 115 -8.51 7.49 9.25
N LYS A 116 -8.08 8.37 10.15
CA LYS A 116 -8.53 8.36 11.55
C LYS A 116 -10.04 8.62 11.66
N ASP A 117 -10.52 9.59 10.90
CA ASP A 117 -11.89 10.12 10.99
C ASP A 117 -12.93 9.29 10.22
N ILE A 118 -12.54 8.29 9.44
CA ILE A 118 -13.52 7.51 8.68
C ILE A 118 -14.54 6.83 9.58
N ASP A 119 -15.79 6.84 9.14
CA ASP A 119 -16.82 5.98 9.67
C ASP A 119 -16.72 4.58 9.03
N VAL A 120 -16.15 3.65 9.80
CA VAL A 120 -16.03 2.24 9.42
C VAL A 120 -17.39 1.59 9.19
N ALA A 121 -18.42 1.97 9.96
CA ALA A 121 -19.73 1.35 9.86
C ALA A 121 -20.39 1.63 8.51
N SER A 122 -20.15 2.83 7.96
CA SER A 122 -20.66 3.26 6.66
C SER A 122 -19.65 3.16 5.50
N THR A 123 -18.55 2.42 5.66
CA THR A 123 -17.54 2.23 4.60
C THR A 123 -17.29 0.74 4.33
N ASP A 124 -17.63 0.27 3.12
CA ASP A 124 -17.41 -1.13 2.70
C ASP A 124 -16.26 -1.27 1.68
N TYR A 125 -15.94 -0.17 0.99
CA TYR A 125 -14.82 -0.05 0.07
C TYR A 125 -13.97 1.17 0.41
N LEU A 126 -12.66 0.98 0.53
CA LEU A 126 -11.72 2.02 0.93
C LEU A 126 -10.51 2.02 -0.01
N LEU A 127 -10.26 3.16 -0.65
CA LEU A 127 -9.04 3.43 -1.39
C LEU A 127 -8.29 4.56 -0.69
N GLY A 128 -7.19 4.23 -0.02
CA GLY A 128 -6.30 5.18 0.65
C GLY A 128 -4.96 5.25 -0.04
N LEU A 129 -4.65 6.36 -0.68
CA LEU A 129 -3.36 6.59 -1.35
C LEU A 129 -2.68 7.78 -0.70
N PHE A 130 -1.71 7.54 0.18
CA PHE A 130 -1.21 8.53 1.15
C PHE A 130 0.06 9.29 0.68
N ALA A 131 0.78 8.77 -0.32
CA ALA A 131 1.94 9.42 -0.89
C ALA A 131 1.92 9.43 -2.43
N PRO A 132 2.57 10.39 -3.12
CA PRO A 132 2.71 10.38 -4.58
C PRO A 132 3.44 9.13 -5.09
N SER A 133 4.44 8.65 -4.35
CA SER A 133 5.25 7.45 -4.63
C SER A 133 5.14 6.48 -3.44
N HIS A 134 6.20 5.75 -3.08
CA HIS A 134 6.27 5.04 -1.81
C HIS A 134 6.04 5.99 -0.64
N MET A 135 5.56 5.44 0.48
CA MET A 135 5.42 6.18 1.71
C MET A 135 6.79 6.54 2.30
N THR A 136 6.79 7.55 3.16
CA THR A 136 7.95 8.02 3.90
C THR A 136 8.44 6.92 4.84
N TYR A 137 9.75 6.74 4.97
CA TYR A 137 10.32 5.82 5.95
C TYR A 137 9.88 6.21 7.37
N GLU A 138 9.65 5.24 8.25
CA GLU A 138 9.27 5.44 9.64
C GLU A 138 10.31 6.26 10.40
N ALA A 139 11.60 5.97 10.21
CA ALA A 139 12.69 6.75 10.81
C ALA A 139 12.72 8.22 10.37
N ASP A 140 12.18 8.54 9.19
CA ASP A 140 12.10 9.90 8.64
C ASP A 140 10.72 10.54 8.88
N ARG A 141 9.77 9.83 9.49
CA ARG A 141 8.39 10.29 9.67
C ARG A 141 8.34 11.40 10.71
N LEU A 142 8.03 12.62 10.26
CA LEU A 142 7.82 13.75 11.17
C LEU A 142 6.52 13.61 11.97
N PRO A 143 6.42 14.19 13.18
CA PRO A 143 5.17 14.21 13.94
C PRO A 143 4.00 14.86 13.19
N SER A 144 4.29 15.80 12.28
CA SER A 144 3.34 16.48 11.41
C SER A 144 3.00 15.70 10.13
N SER A 145 3.50 14.46 9.99
CA SER A 145 3.27 13.65 8.79
C SER A 145 1.78 13.46 8.52
N VAL A 146 1.43 13.70 7.26
CA VAL A 146 0.09 13.47 6.72
C VAL A 146 -0.12 12.02 6.29
N GLU A 147 0.89 11.17 6.41
CA GLU A 147 0.82 9.75 6.08
C GLU A 147 0.57 8.92 7.34
N PRO A 148 -0.36 7.94 7.32
CA PRO A 148 -0.55 7.00 8.42
C PRO A 148 0.61 6.02 8.52
N THR A 149 0.78 5.38 9.67
CA THR A 149 1.71 4.25 9.84
C THR A 149 1.12 2.97 9.25
N LEU A 150 1.97 1.94 9.05
CA LEU A 150 1.51 0.62 8.59
C LEU A 150 0.48 0.01 9.54
N SER A 151 0.71 0.15 10.85
CA SER A 151 -0.19 -0.32 11.91
C SER A 151 -1.54 0.41 11.89
N GLU A 152 -1.56 1.73 11.69
CA GLU A 152 -2.80 2.52 11.57
C GLU A 152 -3.62 2.10 10.32
N MET A 153 -2.96 1.90 9.18
CA MET A 153 -3.61 1.41 7.97
C MET A 153 -4.19 0.00 8.17
N THR A 154 -3.42 -0.89 8.77
CA THR A 154 -3.81 -2.27 9.03
C THR A 154 -5.01 -2.36 9.97
N GLU A 155 -5.02 -1.56 11.05
CA GLU A 155 -6.14 -1.51 11.98
C GLU A 155 -7.45 -1.16 11.26
N LYS A 156 -7.44 -0.11 10.44
CA LYS A 156 -8.64 0.30 9.68
C LYS A 156 -9.03 -0.72 8.63
N ALA A 157 -8.07 -1.36 7.97
CA ALA A 157 -8.35 -2.44 7.03
C ALA A 157 -9.08 -3.60 7.71
N ILE A 158 -8.58 -4.10 8.85
CA ILE A 158 -9.22 -5.18 9.60
C ILE A 158 -10.62 -4.77 10.06
N GLN A 159 -10.78 -3.55 10.59
CA GLN A 159 -12.07 -3.04 11.05
C GLN A 159 -13.14 -3.03 9.93
N ILE A 160 -12.76 -2.73 8.68
CA ILE A 160 -13.67 -2.77 7.53
C ILE A 160 -13.91 -4.21 7.06
N LEU A 161 -12.85 -4.99 6.88
CA LEU A 161 -12.91 -6.33 6.29
C LEU A 161 -13.65 -7.33 7.20
N LYS A 162 -13.50 -7.22 8.52
CA LYS A 162 -14.14 -8.11 9.50
C LYS A 162 -15.67 -8.01 9.52
N LYS A 163 -16.25 -6.97 8.91
CA LYS A 163 -17.70 -6.84 8.75
C LYS A 163 -18.29 -7.93 7.86
N ASN A 164 -17.47 -8.59 7.01
CA ASN A 164 -17.93 -9.70 6.19
C ASN A 164 -17.96 -11.01 6.99
N PRO A 165 -19.14 -11.58 7.30
CA PRO A 165 -19.25 -12.78 8.12
C PRO A 165 -18.67 -14.03 7.44
N LYS A 166 -18.38 -13.97 6.13
CA LYS A 166 -17.70 -15.05 5.42
C LYS A 166 -16.19 -15.05 5.65
N GLY A 167 -15.65 -14.04 6.34
CA GLY A 167 -14.21 -13.81 6.56
C GLY A 167 -13.55 -13.03 5.42
N TYR A 168 -12.24 -12.80 5.55
CA TYR A 168 -11.45 -12.00 4.62
C TYR A 168 -10.05 -12.57 4.39
N PHE A 169 -9.38 -12.04 3.37
CA PHE A 169 -7.94 -12.14 3.15
C PHE A 169 -7.34 -10.73 3.23
N LEU A 170 -6.16 -10.59 3.82
CA LEU A 170 -5.48 -9.31 3.96
C LEU A 170 -3.98 -9.51 3.75
N LEU A 171 -3.42 -8.87 2.73
CA LEU A 171 -1.97 -8.72 2.58
C LEU A 171 -1.51 -7.45 3.29
N ILE A 172 -0.45 -7.55 4.09
CA ILE A 172 0.21 -6.44 4.79
C ILE A 172 1.69 -6.50 4.47
N GLU A 173 2.26 -5.41 3.96
CA GLU A 173 3.65 -5.36 3.53
C GLU A 173 4.40 -4.18 4.19
N GLY A 174 5.47 -4.51 4.93
CA GLY A 174 6.52 -3.57 5.34
C GLY A 174 7.56 -3.36 4.24
N GLY A 175 7.14 -2.90 3.06
CA GLY A 175 7.96 -3.02 1.84
C GLY A 175 9.12 -2.04 1.74
N ARG A 176 9.18 -1.02 2.59
CA ARG A 176 10.34 -0.10 2.66
C ARG A 176 11.57 -0.74 3.33
N ILE A 177 11.45 -1.88 4.04
CA ILE A 177 12.60 -2.62 4.60
C ILE A 177 13.61 -2.93 3.47
N ASP A 178 13.11 -3.45 2.35
CA ASP A 178 13.87 -3.77 1.13
C ASP A 178 14.61 -2.53 0.58
N HIS A 179 13.87 -1.44 0.31
CA HIS A 179 14.45 -0.22 -0.23
C HIS A 179 15.61 0.30 0.64
N SER A 180 15.47 0.22 1.96
CA SER A 180 16.51 0.70 2.86
C SER A 180 17.74 -0.20 2.83
N HIS A 181 17.57 -1.52 2.68
CA HIS A 181 18.70 -2.42 2.49
C HIS A 181 19.40 -2.22 1.15
N HIS A 182 18.68 -1.90 0.07
CA HIS A 182 19.28 -1.50 -1.20
C HIS A 182 20.17 -0.26 -1.08
N ASP A 183 19.81 0.67 -0.19
CA ASP A 183 20.60 1.86 0.14
C ASP A 183 21.74 1.58 1.16
N ASN A 184 21.92 0.34 1.60
CA ASN A 184 22.78 -0.05 2.75
C ASN A 184 22.45 0.71 4.06
N GLY A 185 21.21 1.17 4.21
CA GLY A 185 20.72 1.92 5.38
C GLY A 185 20.16 1.00 6.46
N ALA A 186 21.02 0.46 7.33
CA ALA A 186 20.58 -0.46 8.40
C ALA A 186 19.59 0.18 9.40
N MET A 187 19.79 1.47 9.75
CA MET A 187 18.89 2.18 10.67
C MET A 187 17.45 2.20 10.18
N ARG A 188 17.22 2.72 8.97
CA ARG A 188 15.89 2.77 8.36
C ARG A 188 15.31 1.37 8.15
N ALA A 189 16.11 0.38 7.75
CA ALA A 189 15.64 -0.99 7.56
C ALA A 189 15.12 -1.60 8.87
N LEU A 190 15.84 -1.39 9.99
CA LEU A 190 15.44 -1.90 11.30
C LEU A 190 14.24 -1.14 11.89
N GLU A 191 14.13 0.17 11.66
CA GLU A 191 12.94 0.96 12.06
C GLU A 191 11.68 0.56 11.27
N GLU A 192 11.81 0.28 9.97
CA GLU A 192 10.70 -0.29 9.17
C GLU A 192 10.30 -1.69 9.66
N LEU A 193 11.28 -2.52 10.04
CA LEU A 193 11.03 -3.84 10.62
C LEU A 193 10.30 -3.74 11.96
N LEU A 194 10.67 -2.77 12.80
CA LEU A 194 9.99 -2.51 14.07
C LEU A 194 8.52 -2.12 13.84
N GLU A 195 8.23 -1.31 12.83
CA GLU A 195 6.84 -0.96 12.50
C GLU A 195 6.05 -2.16 11.94
N LEU A 196 6.69 -3.05 11.19
CA LEU A 196 6.06 -4.32 10.80
C LEU A 196 5.75 -5.19 12.02
N ASP A 197 6.64 -5.27 13.01
CA ASP A 197 6.42 -6.00 14.28
C ASP A 197 5.27 -5.39 15.10
N ASN A 198 5.23 -4.05 15.22
CA ASN A 198 4.09 -3.33 15.81
C ASN A 198 2.77 -3.67 15.10
N THR A 199 2.82 -3.79 13.77
CA THR A 199 1.67 -4.15 12.95
C THR A 199 1.21 -5.59 13.22
N VAL A 200 2.13 -6.56 13.34
CA VAL A 200 1.79 -7.94 13.74
C VAL A 200 1.14 -7.97 15.12
N SER A 201 1.71 -7.22 16.08
CA SER A 201 1.11 -7.05 17.42
C SER A 201 -0.31 -6.47 17.34
N LYS A 202 -0.55 -5.51 16.43
CA LYS A 202 -1.88 -4.94 16.19
C LYS A 202 -2.85 -5.96 15.58
N VAL A 203 -2.40 -6.80 14.64
CA VAL A 203 -3.22 -7.88 14.06
C VAL A 203 -3.67 -8.84 15.16
N ASN A 204 -2.77 -9.28 16.03
CA ASN A 204 -3.07 -10.19 17.14
C ASN A 204 -4.07 -9.60 18.15
N GLN A 205 -4.07 -8.27 18.33
CA GLN A 205 -5.06 -7.59 19.18
C GLN A 205 -6.47 -7.52 18.55
N LEU A 206 -6.56 -7.57 17.22
CA LEU A 206 -7.79 -7.31 16.47
C LEU A 206 -8.46 -8.58 15.92
N THR A 207 -7.80 -9.73 16.03
CA THR A 207 -8.22 -11.02 15.46
C THR A 207 -8.11 -12.14 16.51
N SER A 208 -8.70 -13.31 16.21
CA SER A 208 -8.60 -14.50 17.06
C SER A 208 -7.88 -15.63 16.33
N GLU A 209 -6.94 -16.30 16.99
CA GLU A 209 -6.26 -17.46 16.42
C GLU A 209 -7.21 -18.66 16.18
N ASP A 210 -8.40 -18.66 16.81
CA ASP A 210 -9.43 -19.68 16.60
C ASP A 210 -10.00 -19.67 15.17
N ASP A 211 -9.99 -18.51 14.50
CA ASP A 211 -10.59 -18.33 13.17
C ASP A 211 -9.72 -17.56 12.17
N THR A 212 -8.54 -17.10 12.60
CA THR A 212 -7.61 -16.31 11.79
C THR A 212 -6.24 -16.98 11.72
N LEU A 213 -5.80 -17.31 10.51
CA LEU A 213 -4.41 -17.71 10.23
C LEU A 213 -3.58 -16.47 9.88
N THR A 214 -2.57 -16.18 10.70
CA THR A 214 -1.57 -15.13 10.44
C THR A 214 -0.26 -15.79 10.00
N VAL A 215 0.26 -15.40 8.83
CA VAL A 215 1.55 -15.85 8.31
C VAL A 215 2.46 -14.65 8.12
N VAL A 216 3.64 -14.69 8.74
CA VAL A 216 4.69 -13.68 8.57
C VAL A 216 5.87 -14.33 7.85
N THR A 217 6.31 -13.73 6.75
CA THR A 217 7.43 -14.21 5.94
C THR A 217 8.11 -13.04 5.24
N ALA A 218 9.29 -13.28 4.68
CA ALA A 218 9.91 -12.42 3.67
C ALA A 218 9.75 -13.06 2.27
N ASP A 219 9.72 -12.23 1.24
CA ASP A 219 9.82 -12.63 -0.16
C ASP A 219 11.26 -13.04 -0.53
N HIS A 220 12.24 -12.29 -0.02
CA HIS A 220 13.65 -12.65 -0.03
C HIS A 220 14.42 -11.94 1.10
N SER A 221 15.69 -12.31 1.27
CA SER A 221 16.59 -11.63 2.22
C SER A 221 17.45 -10.57 1.52
N HIS A 222 18.40 -10.01 2.26
CA HIS A 222 19.43 -9.08 1.80
C HIS A 222 20.80 -9.53 2.30
N VAL A 223 21.87 -8.95 1.75
CA VAL A 223 23.27 -9.24 2.17
C VAL A 223 23.66 -8.60 3.52
N PHE A 224 22.68 -8.33 4.38
CA PHE A 224 22.88 -7.74 5.70
C PHE A 224 23.55 -8.76 6.63
N THR A 225 24.60 -8.35 7.33
CA THR A 225 25.33 -9.20 8.28
C THR A 225 25.52 -8.48 9.60
N ILE A 226 25.37 -9.21 10.72
CA ILE A 226 25.71 -8.74 12.06
C ILE A 226 27.04 -9.39 12.44
N ALA A 227 28.10 -8.58 12.54
CA ALA A 227 29.45 -9.04 12.83
C ALA A 227 29.82 -8.88 14.32
N GLY A 228 30.91 -9.55 14.72
CA GLY A 228 31.45 -9.54 16.08
C GLY A 228 32.51 -8.44 16.31
N TYR A 229 32.82 -8.08 17.56
CA TYR A 229 32.42 -8.70 18.84
C TYR A 229 31.84 -7.66 19.81
N PRO A 230 30.60 -7.18 19.60
CA PRO A 230 29.97 -6.22 20.51
C PRO A 230 29.56 -6.89 21.83
N SER A 231 29.62 -6.15 22.93
CA SER A 231 29.09 -6.59 24.23
C SER A 231 27.56 -6.58 24.25
N ARG A 232 26.95 -7.40 25.12
CA ARG A 232 25.50 -7.38 25.36
C ARG A 232 25.04 -5.98 25.78
N GLY A 233 23.98 -5.49 25.15
CA GLY A 233 23.42 -4.15 25.40
C GLY A 233 24.08 -3.02 24.59
N ASN A 234 25.08 -3.33 23.77
CA ASN A 234 25.61 -2.37 22.80
C ASN A 234 24.53 -1.98 21.77
N ASN A 235 24.53 -0.72 21.35
CA ASN A 235 23.62 -0.27 20.30
C ASN A 235 23.92 -1.03 19.00
N ILE A 236 22.87 -1.48 18.31
CA ILE A 236 22.97 -2.11 16.99
C ILE A 236 23.17 -1.08 15.87
N LEU A 237 22.91 0.21 16.17
CA LEU A 237 23.06 1.38 15.30
C LEU A 237 24.18 2.32 15.77
#